data_AF-A0A3D8YHZ4-F1
#
_entry.id   AF-A0A3D8YHZ4-F1
#
_cell.length_a   1.000
_cell.length_b   1.000
_cell.length_c   1.000
_cell.angle_alpha   90.00
_cell.angle_beta   90.00
_cell.angle_gamma   90.00
#
_symmetry.space_group_name_H-M   'P 1'
#
loop_
_entity.id
_entity.type
_entity.pdbx_description
1 polymer ?
#
loop_
_entity_poly.entity_id
_entity_poly.type
_entity_poly.pdbx_seq_one_letter_code
_entity_poly.pdbx_strand_id
1 'polypeptide(L)' 'MKDKIGFNIVFALIAFPIGLALSREFDFQTYTFRKPALGWLYLIVFIVSIVLTFKKQSKK' A
#
# COMPACT_ATOMS: atom_id res chain seq x y z
N MET A 1 -25.22 1.52 -14.81
CA MET A 1 -23.99 2.35 -15.02
C MET A 1 -22.82 1.55 -14.50
N LYS A 2 -21.78 1.24 -15.31
CA LYS A 2 -20.62 0.45 -14.86
C LYS A 2 -20.01 1.13 -13.64
N ASP A 3 -20.06 0.49 -12.48
CA ASP A 3 -19.38 0.92 -11.26
C ASP A 3 -17.88 1.00 -11.55
N LYS A 4 -17.42 2.17 -11.98
CA LYS A 4 -16.00 2.42 -12.16
C LYS A 4 -15.41 2.40 -10.75
N ILE A 5 -14.64 1.37 -10.44
CA ILE A 5 -13.76 1.35 -9.29
C ILE A 5 -12.94 2.64 -9.37
N GLY A 6 -13.04 3.48 -8.34
CA GLY A 6 -12.24 4.71 -8.27
C GLY A 6 -10.79 4.29 -8.17
N PHE A 7 -9.98 4.61 -9.18
CA PHE A 7 -8.56 4.30 -9.18
C PHE A 7 -7.76 5.60 -9.09
N ASN A 8 -7.17 5.85 -7.93
CA ASN A 8 -6.34 7.02 -7.71
C ASN A 8 -4.88 6.72 -8.07
N ILE A 9 -4.49 7.17 -9.27
CA ILE A 9 -3.16 6.95 -9.86
C ILE A 9 -2.03 7.48 -8.96
N VAL A 10 -2.24 8.58 -8.23
CA VAL A 10 -1.22 9.16 -7.35
C VAL A 10 -0.88 8.20 -6.21
N PHE A 11 -1.90 7.68 -5.53
CA PHE A 11 -1.68 6.71 -4.45
C PHE A 11 -1.15 5.38 -4.99
N ALA A 12 -1.53 4.97 -6.20
CA ALA A 12 -0.98 3.77 -6.85
C ALA A 12 0.53 3.90 -7.11
N LEU A 13 0.96 5.06 -7.63
CA LEU A 13 2.37 5.36 -7.89
C LEU A 13 3.22 5.43 -6.61
N ILE A 14 2.63 5.83 -5.48
CA ILE A 14 3.28 5.83 -4.17
C ILE A 14 3.30 4.42 -3.57
N ALA A 15 2.20 3.68 -3.67
CA ALA A 15 2.10 2.33 -3.14
C ALA A 15 3.12 1.39 -3.80
N PHE A 16 3.35 1.53 -5.11
CA PHE A 16 4.26 0.65 -5.85
C PHE A 16 5.70 0.57 -5.27
N PRO A 17 6.46 1.67 -5.12
CA PRO A 17 7.80 1.63 -4.54
C PRO A 17 7.81 1.22 -3.07
N ILE A 18 6.77 1.56 -2.29
CA ILE A 18 6.65 1.15 -0.89
C ILE A 18 6.45 -0.37 -0.80
N GLY A 19 5.62 -0.95 -1.66
CA GLY A 19 5.43 -2.40 -1.75
C GLY A 19 6.73 -3.12 -2.12
N LEU A 20 7.49 -2.59 -3.07
CA LEU A 20 8.82 -3.13 -3.44
C LEU A 20 9.83 -3.02 -2.30
N ALA A 21 9.78 -1.95 -1.49
CA ALA A 21 10.65 -1.81 -0.33
C ALA A 21 10.27 -2.82 0.76
N LEU A 22 8.98 -2.97 1.06
CA LEU A 22 8.46 -3.95 2.02
C LEU A 22 8.82 -5.38 1.62
N SER A 23 8.71 -5.74 0.34
CA SER A 23 9.04 -7.10 -0.12
C SER A 23 10.53 -7.44 0.03
N ARG A 24 11.41 -6.43 0.04
CA ARG A 24 12.86 -6.61 0.26
C ARG A 24 13.23 -6.64 1.74
N GLU A 25 12.48 -5.91 2.57
CA GLU A 25 12.75 -5.79 4.01
C GLU A 25 12.09 -6.91 4.84
N PHE A 26 11.03 -7.52 4.31
CA PHE A 26 10.33 -8.63 4.95
C PHE A 26 11.07 -9.95 4.74
N ASP A 27 11.37 -10.65 5.83
CA ASP A 27 11.90 -12.00 5.83
C ASP A 27 10.74 -13.00 5.85
N PHE A 28 10.52 -13.69 4.73
CA PHE A 28 9.46 -14.67 4.57
C PHE A 28 9.73 -16.01 5.30
N GLN A 29 10.95 -16.26 5.78
CA GLN A 29 11.25 -17.46 6.56
C GLN A 29 10.85 -17.27 8.03
N THR A 30 11.19 -16.12 8.60
CA THR A 30 10.90 -15.79 10.00
C THR A 30 9.60 -15.02 10.20
N TYR A 31 8.98 -14.54 9.12
CA TYR A 31 7.81 -13.67 9.12
C TYR A 31 8.02 -12.36 9.87
N THR A 32 9.25 -11.83 9.83
CA THR A 32 9.61 -10.59 10.50
C THR A 32 10.19 -9.57 9.53
N PHE A 33 10.09 -8.29 9.87
CA PHE A 33 10.85 -7.26 9.17
C PHE A 33 12.25 -7.19 9.75
N ARG A 34 13.26 -7.06 8.88
CA ARG A 34 14.65 -6.81 9.28
C ARG A 34 14.76 -5.61 10.24
N LYS A 35 13.96 -4.58 10.01
CA LYS A 35 13.75 -3.45 10.92
C LYS A 35 12.29 -3.41 11.37
N PRO A 36 11.93 -4.01 12.54
CA PRO A 36 10.54 -4.21 12.92
C PRO A 36 9.75 -2.91 12.98
N ALA A 37 10.23 -1.88 13.68
CA ALA A 37 9.51 -0.61 13.82
C ALA A 37 9.25 0.09 12.47
N LEU A 38 10.29 0.18 11.62
CA LEU A 38 10.20 0.81 10.29
C LEU A 38 9.33 -0.01 9.33
N GLY A 39 9.46 -1.34 9.36
CA GLY A 39 8.68 -2.25 8.52
C GLY A 39 7.18 -2.15 8.82
N TRP A 40 6.80 -2.12 10.10
CA TRP A 40 5.41 -1.90 10.51
C TRP A 40 4.89 -0.52 10.07
N LEU A 41 5.69 0.53 10.23
CA LEU A 41 5.32 1.88 9.76
C LEU A 41 5.05 1.88 8.26
N TYR A 42 5.94 1.30 7.46
CA TYR A 42 5.78 1.22 6.01
C TYR A 42 4.60 0.36 5.60
N LEU A 43 4.35 -0.75 6.30
CA LEU A 43 3.21 -1.62 6.05
C LEU A 43 1.88 -0.89 6.29
N ILE A 44 1.78 -0.12 7.38
CA ILE A 44 0.58 0.71 7.66
C ILE A 44 0.38 1.75 6.55
N VAL A 45 1.44 2.49 6.19
CA VAL A 45 1.37 3.49 5.12
C VAL A 45 0.98 2.85 3.79
N PHE A 46 1.54 1.69 3.46
CA PHE A 46 1.23 0.94 2.24
C PHE A 46 -0.24 0.52 2.18
N ILE A 47 -0.79 -0.03 3.28
CA ILE A 47 -2.21 -0.41 3.36
C ILE A 47 -3.10 0.83 3.17
N VAL A 48 -2.79 1.94 3.84
CA VAL A 48 -3.53 3.20 3.69
C VAL A 48 -3.49 3.69 2.24
N SER A 49 -2.31 3.66 1.60
CA SER A 49 -2.17 4.03 0.19
C SER A 49 -2.99 3.14 -0.74
N ILE A 50 -3.03 1.81 -0.52
CA ILE A 50 -3.88 0.90 -1.29
C ILE A 50 -5.36 1.24 -1.09
N VAL A 51 -5.80 1.44 0.15
CA VAL A 51 -7.19 1.79 0.45
C VAL A 51 -7.57 3.09 -0.27
N LEU A 52 -6.73 4.12 -0.24
CA LEU A 52 -6.97 5.39 -0.94
C LEU A 52 -6.89 5.26 -2.46
N THR A 53 -6.10 4.30 -2.97
CA THR A 53 -6.02 3.98 -4.39
C THR A 53 -7.35 3.46 -4.90
N PHE A 54 -7.99 2.54 -4.18
CA PHE A 54 -9.24 1.91 -4.60
C PHE A 54 -10.49 2.55 -3.99
N LYS A 55 -10.34 3.60 -3.17
CA LYS A 55 -11.48 4.28 -2.56
C LYS A 55 -12.35 4.86 -3.67
N LYS A 56 -13.60 4.40 -3.75
CA LYS A 56 -14.62 4.94 -4.66
C LYS A 56 -14.72 6.45 -4.39
N GLN A 57 -14.38 7.26 -5.38
CA GLN A 57 -14.64 8.70 -5.36
C GLN A 57 -16.15 8.85 -5.51
N SER A 58 -16.87 8.92 -4.39
CA SER A 58 -18.27 9.36 -4.42
C SER A 58 -18.24 10.76 -4.98
N LYS A 59 -18.76 10.97 -6.20
CA LYS A 59 -18.96 12.32 -6.77
C LYS A 59 -19.70 13.12 -5.69
N LYS A 60 -19.03 14.15 -5.17
CA LYS A 60 -19.70 15.23 -4.45
C LYS A 60 -20.32 16.16 -5.49
#